data_AF-A0AAW1CVT6-F1
#
_entry.id   AF-A0AAW1CVT6-F1
#
_cell.length_a   1.000
_cell.length_b   1.000
_cell.length_c   1.000
_cell.angle_alpha   90.00
_cell.angle_beta   90.00
_cell.angle_gamma   90.00
#
_symmetry.space_group_name_H-M   'P 1'
#
loop_
_entity.id
_entity.type
_entity.pdbx_description
1 polymer ?
#
loop_
_entity_poly.entity_id
_entity_poly.type
_entity_poly.pdbx_seq_one_letter_code
_entity_poly.pdbx_strand_id
1 'polypeptide(L)'
;MALVERFNEAAASVKNLTKRPQDEELLELYGLFKQGNLGDNNTEKPGVLDVKGRHKWDAWDKLKGTSKEAAMEKYIEINFLKAVEDVKNLEKTPTDDELLEIYALYKQATVGDCNTSKPGMFDFKGKAKWEAWNGKKGLDQSKAKEEYINKVNGLIASYGLKK
;
A
#
# COMPACT_ATOMS: atom_id res chain seq x y z
N MET A 1 12.92 -5.14 -9.33
CA MET A 1 11.71 -4.61 -10.01
C MET A 1 11.76 -3.09 -10.00
N ALA A 2 11.44 -2.48 -11.14
CA ALA A 2 11.43 -1.03 -11.33
C ALA A 2 10.18 -0.38 -10.70
N LEU A 3 10.21 0.92 -10.40
CA LEU A 3 9.08 1.64 -9.78
C LEU A 3 7.76 1.46 -10.55
N VAL A 4 7.83 1.52 -11.89
CA VAL A 4 6.67 1.36 -12.78
C VAL A 4 6.00 -0.02 -12.61
N GLU A 5 6.80 -1.09 -12.48
CA GLU A 5 6.28 -2.44 -12.27
C GLU A 5 5.53 -2.53 -10.95
N ARG A 6 6.13 -2.02 -9.87
CA ARG A 6 5.54 -2.01 -8.52
C ARG A 6 4.25 -1.21 -8.47
N PHE A 7 4.23 -0.06 -9.15
CA PHE A 7 3.05 0.77 -9.28
C PHE A 7 1.92 0.03 -10.02
N ASN A 8 2.25 -0.66 -11.12
CA ASN A 8 1.27 -1.44 -11.88
C ASN A 8 0.70 -2.61 -11.06
N GLU A 9 1.53 -3.31 -10.29
CA GLU A 9 1.10 -4.38 -9.39
C GLU A 9 0.20 -3.85 -8.28
N ALA A 10 0.58 -2.74 -7.63
CA ALA A 10 -0.26 -2.07 -6.64
C ALA A 10 -1.61 -1.67 -7.25
N ALA A 11 -1.63 -1.14 -8.48
CA ALA A 11 -2.86 -0.74 -9.17
C ALA A 11 -3.72 -1.94 -9.60
N ALA A 12 -3.12 -3.07 -9.94
CA ALA A 12 -3.84 -4.31 -10.20
C ALA A 12 -4.52 -4.83 -8.93
N SER A 13 -3.88 -4.70 -7.78
CA SER A 13 -4.42 -5.15 -6.50
C SER A 13 -5.68 -4.38 -6.05
N VAL A 14 -5.80 -3.10 -6.42
CA VAL A 14 -6.97 -2.25 -6.10
C VAL A 14 -8.26 -2.78 -6.73
N LYS A 15 -8.18 -3.52 -7.86
CA LYS A 15 -9.34 -4.15 -8.49
C LYS A 15 -9.90 -5.33 -7.71
N ASN A 16 -9.09 -5.90 -6.82
CA ASN A 16 -9.43 -7.07 -6.01
C ASN A 16 -9.89 -6.70 -4.60
N LEU A 17 -10.11 -5.42 -4.31
CA LEU A 17 -10.58 -4.97 -3.01
C LEU A 17 -12.01 -5.47 -2.76
N THR A 18 -12.17 -6.34 -1.75
CA THR A 18 -13.46 -6.87 -1.31
C THR A 18 -14.34 -5.80 -0.67
N LYS A 19 -13.73 -4.72 -0.14
CA LYS A 19 -14.42 -3.52 0.37
C LYS A 19 -14.00 -2.30 -0.44
N ARG A 20 -15.00 -1.63 -1.03
CA ARG A 20 -14.79 -0.40 -1.81
C ARG A 20 -14.19 0.68 -0.89
N PRO A 21 -13.07 1.34 -1.29
CA PRO A 21 -12.56 2.53 -0.60
C PRO A 21 -13.64 3.61 -0.46
N GLN A 22 -13.44 4.56 0.46
CA GLN A 22 -14.30 5.75 0.52
C GLN A 22 -14.17 6.54 -0.79
N ASP A 23 -15.21 7.31 -1.15
CA ASP A 23 -15.24 8.01 -2.44
C ASP A 23 -14.10 9.02 -2.59
N GLU A 24 -13.66 9.68 -1.52
CA GLU A 24 -12.52 10.60 -1.54
C GLU A 24 -11.18 9.88 -1.76
N GLU A 25 -10.95 8.75 -1.08
CA GLU A 25 -9.77 7.91 -1.28
C GLU A 25 -9.69 7.37 -2.70
N LEU A 26 -10.84 6.98 -3.27
CA LEU A 26 -10.92 6.49 -4.64
C LEU A 26 -10.55 7.60 -5.64
N LEU A 27 -10.93 8.85 -5.36
CA LEU A 27 -10.55 10.00 -6.17
C LEU A 27 -9.07 10.32 -6.05
N GLU A 28 -8.49 10.25 -4.85
CA GLU A 28 -7.05 10.46 -4.64
C GLU A 28 -6.21 9.39 -5.36
N LEU A 29 -6.55 8.10 -5.19
CA LEU A 29 -5.93 7.00 -5.91
C LEU A 29 -6.09 7.15 -7.42
N TYR A 30 -7.26 7.60 -7.90
CA TYR A 30 -7.48 7.89 -9.31
C TYR A 30 -6.55 9.00 -9.81
N GLY A 31 -6.48 10.13 -9.10
CA GLY A 31 -5.62 11.26 -9.47
C GLY A 31 -4.16 10.84 -9.55
N LEU A 32 -3.66 10.16 -8.52
CA LEU A 32 -2.28 9.66 -8.46
C LEU A 32 -2.00 8.64 -9.56
N PHE A 33 -2.96 7.75 -9.85
CA PHE A 33 -2.83 6.79 -10.94
C PHE A 33 -2.72 7.50 -12.30
N LYS A 34 -3.54 8.53 -12.54
CA LYS A 34 -3.50 9.31 -13.78
C LYS A 34 -2.20 10.12 -13.89
N GLN A 35 -1.79 10.78 -12.81
CA GLN A 35 -0.54 11.54 -12.76
C GLN A 35 0.70 10.65 -12.97
N GLY A 36 0.74 9.46 -12.36
CA GLY A 36 1.83 8.50 -12.54
C GLY A 36 1.95 8.00 -13.98
N ASN A 37 0.83 7.68 -14.63
CA ASN A 37 0.85 7.20 -16.02
C ASN A 37 1.09 8.33 -17.04
N LEU A 38 0.34 9.42 -16.92
CA LEU A 38 0.20 10.43 -17.97
C LEU A 38 0.98 11.71 -17.67
N GLY A 39 1.29 11.99 -16.40
CA GLY A 39 1.81 13.28 -15.96
C GLY A 39 0.68 14.30 -15.81
N ASP A 40 1.03 15.58 -15.91
CA ASP A 40 0.11 16.71 -15.68
C ASP A 40 -1.16 16.65 -16.53
N ASN A 41 -2.28 17.00 -15.89
CA ASN A 41 -3.55 17.12 -16.58
C ASN A 41 -3.54 18.33 -17.54
N ASN A 42 -3.81 18.04 -18.80
CA ASN A 42 -3.95 19.02 -19.89
C ASN A 42 -5.25 18.83 -20.68
N THR A 43 -6.20 18.04 -20.17
CA THR A 43 -7.49 17.84 -20.82
C THR A 43 -8.49 18.90 -20.38
N GLU A 44 -9.49 19.17 -21.22
CA GLU A 44 -10.56 20.11 -20.88
C GLU A 44 -11.36 19.62 -19.68
N LYS A 45 -11.79 20.57 -18.84
CA LYS A 45 -12.58 20.28 -17.65
C LYS A 45 -13.99 19.83 -18.06
N PRO A 46 -14.50 18.69 -17.57
CA PRO A 46 -15.85 18.22 -17.89
C PRO A 46 -16.96 19.22 -17.53
N GLY A 47 -18.03 19.19 -18.32
CA GLY A 47 -19.21 20.04 -18.16
C GLY A 47 -19.90 19.88 -16.79
N VAL A 48 -20.65 20.90 -16.37
CA VAL A 48 -21.29 20.96 -15.03
C VAL A 48 -22.27 19.81 -14.74
N LEU A 49 -22.78 19.15 -15.78
CA LEU A 49 -23.69 18.01 -15.64
C LEU A 49 -22.95 16.68 -15.41
N ASP A 50 -21.65 16.60 -15.68
CA ASP A 50 -20.82 15.41 -15.40
C ASP A 50 -20.08 15.55 -14.07
N VAL A 51 -20.84 15.36 -12.98
CA VAL A 51 -20.33 15.50 -11.60
C VAL A 51 -19.18 14.52 -11.33
N LYS A 52 -19.31 13.25 -11.75
CA LYS A 52 -18.29 12.22 -11.51
C LYS A 52 -17.02 12.48 -12.31
N GLY A 53 -17.15 12.85 -13.59
CA GLY A 53 -16.02 13.22 -14.42
C GLY A 53 -15.31 14.46 -13.89
N ARG A 54 -16.06 15.46 -13.42
CA ARG A 54 -15.51 16.66 -12.78
C ARG A 54 -14.67 16.32 -11.55
N HIS A 55 -15.18 15.53 -10.60
CA HIS A 55 -14.40 15.16 -9.42
C HIS A 55 -13.12 14.39 -9.75
N LYS A 56 -13.19 13.46 -10.71
CA LYS A 56 -12.01 12.73 -11.21
C LYS A 56 -10.99 13.66 -11.86
N TRP A 57 -11.47 14.60 -12.68
CA TRP A 57 -10.65 15.60 -13.33
C TRP A 57 -9.99 16.51 -12.28
N ASP A 58 -10.75 17.01 -11.31
CA ASP A 58 -10.27 17.87 -10.22
C ASP A 58 -9.21 17.15 -9.37
N ALA A 59 -9.41 15.86 -9.09
CA ALA A 59 -8.44 15.06 -8.33
C ALA A 59 -7.12 14.87 -9.09
N TRP A 60 -7.15 14.70 -10.42
CA TRP A 60 -5.94 14.63 -11.25
C TRP A 60 -5.28 16.02 -11.40
N ASP A 61 -6.06 17.06 -11.67
CA ASP A 61 -5.56 18.44 -11.84
C ASP A 61 -4.90 18.98 -10.58
N LYS A 62 -5.40 18.63 -9.39
CA LYS A 62 -4.78 18.98 -8.09
C LYS A 62 -3.33 18.50 -7.95
N LEU A 63 -2.92 17.47 -8.69
CA LEU A 63 -1.57 16.89 -8.63
C LEU A 63 -0.61 17.49 -9.65
N LYS A 64 -1.05 18.47 -10.45
CA LYS A 64 -0.23 19.15 -11.45
C LYS A 64 1.08 19.68 -10.86
N GLY A 65 2.19 19.44 -11.56
CA GLY A 65 3.55 19.74 -11.10
C GLY A 65 4.18 18.63 -10.26
N THR A 66 3.46 17.57 -9.90
CA THR A 66 4.04 16.37 -9.27
C THR A 66 4.67 15.50 -10.35
N SER A 67 5.92 15.03 -10.17
CA SER A 67 6.52 14.11 -11.15
C SER A 67 5.77 12.78 -11.22
N LYS A 68 5.94 12.04 -12.32
CA LYS A 68 5.32 10.72 -12.48
C LYS A 68 5.78 9.77 -11.38
N GLU A 69 7.07 9.79 -11.07
CA GLU A 69 7.71 8.95 -10.05
C GLU A 69 7.14 9.28 -8.66
N ALA A 70 7.06 10.56 -8.30
CA ALA A 70 6.50 10.98 -7.02
C ALA A 70 5.01 10.61 -6.89
N ALA A 71 4.24 10.65 -7.99
CA ALA A 71 2.85 10.19 -7.99
C ALA A 71 2.74 8.67 -7.81
N MET A 72 3.61 7.89 -8.45
CA MET A 72 3.67 6.43 -8.29
C MET A 72 4.05 6.03 -6.86
N GLU A 73 5.03 6.70 -6.26
CA GLU A 73 5.43 6.45 -4.86
C GLU A 73 4.31 6.77 -3.88
N LYS A 74 3.65 7.93 -4.03
CA LYS A 74 2.46 8.28 -3.23
C LYS A 74 1.34 7.27 -3.40
N TYR A 75 1.12 6.77 -4.62
CA TYR A 75 0.10 5.75 -4.86
C TYR A 75 0.37 4.46 -4.07
N ILE A 76 1.63 3.99 -4.09
CA ILE A 76 2.06 2.81 -3.33
C ILE A 76 1.92 3.07 -1.83
N GLU A 77 2.30 4.26 -1.35
CA GLU A 77 2.18 4.65 0.05
C GLU A 77 0.73 4.60 0.56
N ILE A 78 -0.22 5.19 -0.18
CA ILE A 78 -1.62 5.19 0.22
C ILE A 78 -2.18 3.77 0.26
N ASN A 79 -1.87 2.93 -0.74
CA ASN A 79 -2.28 1.53 -0.72
C ASN A 79 -1.69 0.76 0.47
N PHE A 80 -0.43 1.05 0.83
CA PHE A 80 0.22 0.44 1.98
C PHE A 80 -0.46 0.84 3.29
N LEU A 81 -0.72 2.13 3.50
CA LEU A 81 -1.41 2.63 4.70
C LEU A 81 -2.81 2.02 4.84
N LYS A 82 -3.52 1.88 3.72
CA LYS A 82 -4.80 1.18 3.70
C LYS A 82 -4.68 -0.28 4.10
N ALA A 83 -3.71 -1.02 3.54
CA ALA A 83 -3.47 -2.40 3.93
C ALA A 83 -3.15 -2.52 5.44
N VAL A 84 -2.41 -1.55 6.01
CA VAL A 84 -2.11 -1.51 7.46
C VAL A 84 -3.39 -1.35 8.30
N GLU A 85 -4.34 -0.57 7.82
CA GLU A 85 -5.65 -0.44 8.44
C GLU A 85 -6.48 -1.73 8.32
N ASP A 86 -6.52 -2.32 7.12
CA ASP A 86 -7.29 -3.52 6.83
C ASP A 86 -6.87 -4.72 7.70
N VAL A 87 -5.58 -4.86 8.03
CA VAL A 87 -5.09 -5.89 8.96
C VAL A 87 -5.79 -5.84 10.32
N LYS A 88 -6.08 -4.64 10.84
CA LYS A 88 -6.79 -4.46 12.13
C LYS A 88 -8.25 -4.90 12.04
N ASN A 89 -8.79 -4.88 10.83
CA ASN A 89 -10.18 -5.13 10.51
C ASN A 89 -10.43 -6.54 9.95
N LEU A 90 -9.45 -7.46 9.95
CA LEU A 90 -9.67 -8.85 9.56
C LEU A 90 -10.69 -9.54 10.49
N GLU A 91 -11.59 -10.34 9.90
CA GLU A 91 -12.64 -11.06 10.64
C GLU A 91 -12.07 -12.14 11.56
N LYS A 92 -10.96 -12.76 11.14
CA LYS A 92 -10.22 -13.76 11.92
C LYS A 92 -8.80 -13.28 12.18
N THR A 93 -8.26 -13.71 13.31
CA THR A 93 -6.85 -13.47 13.65
C THR A 93 -5.97 -14.36 12.76
N PRO A 94 -5.00 -13.79 12.02
CA PRO A 94 -4.03 -14.59 11.27
C PRO A 94 -3.20 -15.50 12.17
N THR A 95 -2.56 -16.50 11.58
CA THR A 95 -1.61 -17.37 12.28
C THR A 95 -0.37 -16.60 12.75
N ASP A 96 0.36 -17.14 13.72
CA ASP A 96 1.57 -16.51 14.25
C ASP A 96 2.61 -16.25 13.14
N ASP A 97 2.78 -17.18 12.20
CA ASP A 97 3.70 -17.02 11.07
C ASP A 97 3.26 -15.89 10.13
N GLU A 98 1.96 -15.74 9.88
CA GLU A 98 1.42 -14.64 9.09
C GLU A 98 1.59 -13.29 9.79
N LEU A 99 1.37 -13.24 11.11
CA LEU A 99 1.60 -12.04 11.91
C LEU A 99 3.09 -11.65 11.93
N LEU A 100 4.00 -12.62 12.00
CA LEU A 100 5.44 -12.38 11.93
C LEU A 100 5.85 -11.83 10.55
N GLU A 101 5.29 -12.37 9.47
CA GLU A 101 5.54 -11.88 8.11
C GLU A 101 5.03 -10.45 7.90
N ILE A 102 3.79 -10.17 8.30
CA ILE A 102 3.21 -8.81 8.25
C ILE A 102 4.08 -7.84 9.08
N TYR A 103 4.50 -8.26 10.28
CA TYR A 103 5.37 -7.46 11.13
C TYR A 103 6.71 -7.15 10.46
N ALA A 104 7.37 -8.17 9.92
CA ALA A 104 8.68 -8.01 9.26
C ALA A 104 8.60 -7.06 8.07
N LEU A 105 7.60 -7.24 7.20
CA LEU A 105 7.35 -6.39 6.04
C LEU A 105 7.02 -4.95 6.47
N TYR A 106 6.18 -4.77 7.49
CA TYR A 106 5.86 -3.44 8.03
C TYR A 106 7.11 -2.72 8.56
N LYS A 107 7.94 -3.42 9.34
CA LYS A 107 9.18 -2.85 9.88
C LYS A 107 10.16 -2.49 8.77
N GLN A 108 10.33 -3.35 7.78
CA GLN A 108 11.18 -3.07 6.62
C GLN A 108 10.64 -1.88 5.80
N ALA A 109 9.32 -1.81 5.58
CA ALA A 109 8.67 -0.72 4.84
C ALA A 109 8.81 0.66 5.51
N THR A 110 8.83 0.70 6.85
CA THR A 110 8.79 1.96 7.62
C THR A 110 10.15 2.38 8.19
N VAL A 111 10.98 1.41 8.58
CA VAL A 111 12.30 1.64 9.20
C VAL A 111 13.44 1.29 8.27
N GLY A 112 13.22 0.38 7.31
CA GLY A 112 14.28 -0.23 6.52
C GLY A 112 14.92 -1.39 7.28
N ASP A 113 16.19 -1.64 6.97
CA ASP A 113 16.96 -2.76 7.53
C ASP A 113 16.95 -2.80 9.06
N CYS A 114 16.87 -4.01 9.62
CA CYS A 114 16.93 -4.22 11.06
C CYS A 114 18.21 -3.62 11.65
N ASN A 115 18.02 -2.67 12.56
CA ASN A 115 19.06 -1.87 13.20
C ASN A 115 19.14 -2.09 14.72
N THR A 116 18.55 -3.18 15.21
CA THR A 116 18.52 -3.54 16.63
C THR A 116 19.32 -4.81 16.88
N SER A 117 19.86 -4.96 18.08
CA SER A 117 20.57 -6.18 18.51
C SER A 117 19.59 -7.34 18.75
N LYS A 118 20.03 -8.56 18.41
CA LYS A 118 19.25 -9.78 18.62
C LYS A 118 18.84 -9.92 20.10
N PRO A 119 17.53 -10.08 20.41
CA PRO A 119 17.07 -10.30 21.78
C PRO A 119 17.69 -11.55 22.44
N GLY A 120 17.75 -11.53 23.77
CA GLY A 120 18.33 -12.61 24.56
C GLY A 120 17.58 -13.93 24.45
N MET A 121 18.24 -15.05 24.77
CA MET A 121 17.72 -16.42 24.57
C MET A 121 16.36 -16.68 25.26
N PHE A 122 16.04 -15.96 26.33
CA PHE A 122 14.79 -16.12 27.08
C PHE A 122 13.63 -15.27 26.54
N ASP A 123 13.87 -14.33 25.62
CA ASP A 123 12.82 -13.56 24.93
C ASP A 123 12.45 -14.20 23.59
N PHE A 124 11.69 -15.30 23.66
CA PHE A 124 11.32 -16.07 22.47
C PHE A 124 10.50 -15.25 21.46
N LYS A 125 9.56 -14.41 21.93
CA LYS A 125 8.71 -13.58 21.06
C LYS A 125 9.49 -12.46 20.41
N GLY A 126 10.32 -11.75 21.17
CA GLY A 126 11.19 -10.72 20.62
C GLY A 126 12.20 -11.30 19.64
N LYS A 127 12.79 -12.46 19.95
CA LYS A 127 13.69 -13.18 19.06
C LYS A 127 13.01 -13.53 17.74
N ALA A 128 11.79 -14.08 17.76
CA ALA A 128 11.05 -14.42 16.54
C ALA A 128 10.74 -13.18 15.68
N LYS A 129 10.27 -12.08 16.29
CA LYS A 129 10.05 -10.80 15.59
C LYS A 129 11.33 -10.24 15.00
N TRP A 130 12.42 -10.27 15.76
CA TRP A 130 13.73 -9.82 15.30
C TRP A 130 14.22 -10.67 14.14
N GLU A 131 14.10 -12.00 14.21
CA GLU A 131 14.50 -12.93 13.16
C GLU A 131 13.68 -12.70 11.89
N ALA A 132 12.36 -12.49 12.01
CA ALA A 132 11.50 -12.17 10.88
C ALA A 132 11.91 -10.84 10.20
N TRP A 133 12.06 -9.75 10.98
CA TRP A 133 12.48 -8.45 10.43
C TRP A 133 13.89 -8.49 9.85
N ASN A 134 14.86 -9.06 10.58
CA ASN A 134 16.23 -9.19 10.11
C ASN A 134 16.33 -10.10 8.86
N GLY A 135 15.42 -11.06 8.70
CA GLY A 135 15.32 -11.89 7.49
C GLY A 135 14.92 -11.12 6.23
N LYS A 136 14.35 -9.91 6.36
CA LYS A 136 13.99 -9.01 5.24
C LYS A 136 15.09 -7.98 4.92
N LYS A 137 16.27 -8.08 5.54
CA LYS A 137 17.38 -7.15 5.33
C LYS A 137 17.80 -7.09 3.86
N GLY A 138 18.03 -5.89 3.35
CA GLY A 138 18.35 -5.62 1.94
C GLY A 138 17.12 -5.49 1.03
N LEU A 139 15.91 -5.74 1.54
CA LEU A 139 14.68 -5.48 0.81
C LEU A 139 14.40 -3.97 0.80
N ASP A 140 14.29 -3.39 -0.39
CA ASP A 140 13.95 -1.98 -0.54
C ASP A 140 12.61 -1.64 0.13
N GLN A 141 12.50 -0.45 0.75
CA GLN A 141 11.32 -0.06 1.52
C GLN A 141 10.05 -0.05 0.66
N SER A 142 10.14 0.45 -0.58
CA SER A 142 8.99 0.46 -1.49
C SER A 142 8.62 -0.95 -1.93
N LYS A 143 9.58 -1.87 -2.04
CA LYS A 143 9.30 -3.29 -2.26
C LYS A 143 8.66 -3.97 -1.05
N ALA A 144 9.10 -3.62 0.17
CA ALA A 144 8.50 -4.12 1.40
C ALA A 144 7.02 -3.67 1.54
N LYS A 145 6.69 -2.45 1.14
CA LYS A 145 5.30 -1.95 1.07
C LYS A 145 4.44 -2.79 0.11
N GLU A 146 4.97 -3.10 -1.06
CA GLU A 146 4.29 -3.91 -2.07
C GLU A 146 4.06 -5.36 -1.59
N GLU A 147 5.08 -6.01 -1.04
CA GLU A 147 4.95 -7.35 -0.44
C GLU A 147 3.95 -7.34 0.73
N TYR A 148 3.94 -6.27 1.53
CA TYR A 148 2.95 -6.08 2.60
C TYR A 148 1.53 -6.03 2.05
N ILE A 149 1.28 -5.18 1.04
CA ILE A 149 -0.04 -5.06 0.39
C ILE A 149 -0.50 -6.42 -0.14
N ASN A 150 0.37 -7.15 -0.83
CA ASN A 150 0.07 -8.47 -1.36
C ASN A 150 -0.27 -9.48 -0.25
N LYS A 151 0.53 -9.50 0.83
CA LYS A 151 0.27 -10.38 1.98
C LYS A 151 -1.08 -10.08 2.61
N VAL A 152 -1.40 -8.81 2.84
CA VAL A 152 -2.67 -8.38 3.44
C VAL A 152 -3.85 -8.73 2.54
N ASN A 153 -3.76 -8.50 1.23
CA ASN A 153 -4.82 -8.88 0.29
C ASN A 153 -5.10 -10.39 0.31
N GLY A 154 -4.06 -11.23 0.43
CA GLY A 154 -4.23 -12.67 0.60
C GLY A 154 -4.94 -13.05 1.90
N LEU A 155 -4.66 -12.32 2.99
CA LEU A 155 -5.33 -12.50 4.28
C LEU A 155 -6.79 -12.05 4.23
N ILE A 156 -7.08 -10.93 3.56
CA ILE A 156 -8.44 -10.46 3.33
C ILE A 156 -9.24 -11.49 2.53
N ALA A 157 -8.64 -12.09 1.49
CA ALA A 157 -9.29 -13.14 0.71
C ALA A 157 -9.54 -14.41 1.55
N SER A 158 -8.66 -14.73 2.49
CA SER A 158 -8.75 -15.94 3.33
C SER A 158 -9.70 -15.79 4.52
N TYR A 159 -9.72 -14.60 5.12
CA TYR A 159 -10.39 -14.35 6.39
C TYR A 159 -11.56 -13.38 6.30
N GLY A 160 -11.64 -12.54 5.28
CA GLY A 160 -12.63 -11.48 5.19
C GLY A 160 -12.29 -10.28 6.11
N LEU A 161 -13.08 -9.21 5.94
CA LEU A 161 -13.04 -8.03 6.79
C LEU A 161 -14.30 -8.01 7.68
N LYS A 162 -14.15 -7.51 8.91
CA LYS A 162 -15.26 -7.19 9.81
C LYS A 162 -16.24 -6.26 9.09
N LYS A 163 -17.53 -6.59 9.18
CA LYS A 163 -18.63 -5.81 8.60
C LYS A 163 -18.84 -4.51 9.36
#